data_AF-A0A951IDH1-F1
#
_entry.id   AF-A0A951IDH1-F1
#
_cell.length_a   1.000
_cell.length_b   1.000
_cell.length_c   1.000
_cell.angle_alpha   90.00
_cell.angle_beta   90.00
_cell.angle_gamma   90.00
#
_symmetry.space_group_name_H-M   'P 1'
#
loop_
_entity.id
_entity.type
_entity.pdbx_description
1 polymer ?
#
loop_
_entity_poly.entity_id
_entity_poly.type
_entity_poly.pdbx_seq_one_letter_code
_entity_poly.pdbx_strand_id
1 'polypeptide(L)' 'SDAEKATELYHTVTILKCDATVMKTVARVVPTYLLMQQANIIDKLSYTHEKQILQRINTLK' A
#
# COMPACT_ATOMS: atom_id res chain seq x y z
N SER A 1 12.76 -5.44 7.87
CA SER A 1 12.55 -4.25 7.02
C SER A 1 11.22 -3.57 7.37
N ASP A 2 10.94 -2.34 6.95
CA ASP A 2 9.68 -1.63 7.33
C ASP A 2 8.41 -2.37 6.89
N ALA A 3 8.48 -3.11 5.78
CA ALA A 3 7.39 -3.94 5.29
C ALA A 3 7.11 -5.14 6.22
N GLU A 4 8.14 -5.80 6.73
CA GLU A 4 7.99 -6.91 7.69
C GLU A 4 7.31 -6.45 8.98
N LYS A 5 7.74 -5.30 9.54
CA LYS A 5 7.09 -4.71 10.72
C LYS A 5 5.63 -4.37 10.47
N ALA A 6 5.31 -3.89 9.27
CA ALA A 6 3.92 -3.59 8.92
C ALA A 6 3.09 -4.87 8.77
N THR A 7 3.65 -5.95 8.23
CA THR A 7 2.98 -7.26 8.15
C THR A 7 2.66 -7.83 9.53
N GLU A 8 3.57 -7.66 10.51
CA GLU A 8 3.33 -8.03 11.91
C GLU A 8 2.25 -7.18 12.61
N LEU A 9 2.00 -5.96 12.14
CA LEU A 9 0.95 -5.10 12.71
C LEU A 9 -0.41 -5.33 12.02
N TYR A 10 -0.39 -5.70 10.74
CA TYR A 10 -1.57 -5.79 9.88
C TYR A 10 -1.72 -7.17 9.23
N HIS A 11 -1.93 -8.20 10.05
CA HIS A 11 -2.06 -9.59 9.63
C HIS A 11 -3.21 -9.88 8.63
N THR A 12 -4.21 -9.01 8.55
CA THR A 12 -5.37 -9.17 7.65
C THR A 12 -5.04 -8.86 6.19
N VAL A 13 -3.92 -8.16 5.92
CA VAL A 13 -3.55 -7.73 4.56
C VAL A 13 -2.14 -8.16 4.21
N THR A 14 -1.94 -8.55 2.95
CA THR A 14 -0.59 -8.84 2.43
C THR A 14 0.09 -7.54 2.04
N ILE A 15 1.19 -7.21 2.72
CA ILE A 15 1.99 -6.01 2.42
C ILE A 15 3.14 -6.39 1.50
N LEU A 16 3.18 -5.74 0.33
CA LEU A 16 4.23 -5.91 -0.66
C LEU A 16 5.00 -4.58 -0.79
N LYS A 17 6.32 -4.64 -0.70
CA LYS A 17 7.22 -3.52 -1.01
C LYS A 17 7.89 -3.79 -2.33
N CYS A 18 7.67 -2.89 -3.30
CA CYS A 18 8.30 -2.96 -4.62
C CYS A 18 9.11 -1.70 -4.89
N ASP A 19 10.19 -1.85 -5.65
CA ASP A 19 10.93 -0.71 -6.16
C ASP A 19 10.11 0.01 -7.24
N ALA A 20 10.06 1.34 -7.16
CA ALA A 20 9.30 2.19 -8.07
C ALA A 20 9.74 2.03 -9.55
N THR A 21 11.00 1.68 -9.78
CA THR A 21 11.55 1.44 -11.13
C THR A 21 10.96 0.20 -11.81
N VAL A 22 10.52 -0.79 -11.04
CA VAL A 22 9.91 -2.04 -11.54
C VAL A 22 8.45 -1.81 -11.93
N MET A 23 7.76 -0.89 -11.24
CA MET A 23 6.35 -0.57 -11.48
C MET A 23 6.07 0.33 -12.70
N LYS A 24 7.13 0.76 -13.40
CA LYS A 24 7.27 1.44 -14.71
C LYS A 24 6.28 2.53 -15.17
N THR A 25 5.09 2.71 -14.60
CA THR A 25 4.08 3.64 -15.11
C THR A 25 3.05 4.16 -14.10
N VAL A 26 3.03 3.68 -12.85
CA VAL A 26 1.91 4.01 -11.93
C VAL A 26 2.31 4.96 -10.79
N ALA A 27 3.52 4.90 -10.25
CA ALA A 27 3.96 5.77 -9.15
C ALA A 27 4.64 7.04 -9.69
N ARG A 28 3.93 8.19 -9.69
CA ARG A 28 4.52 9.51 -10.02
C ARG A 28 5.24 10.15 -8.84
N VAL A 29 5.01 9.65 -7.63
CA VAL A 29 5.52 10.19 -6.36
C VAL A 29 5.96 9.05 -5.44
N VAL A 30 6.99 9.28 -4.64
CA VAL A 30 7.53 8.29 -3.70
C VAL A 30 7.29 8.78 -2.27
N PRO A 31 6.69 7.97 -1.38
CA PRO A 31 6.02 6.68 -1.62
C PRO A 31 4.65 6.80 -2.29
N THR A 32 4.30 5.82 -3.14
CA THR A 32 2.93 5.56 -3.63
C THR A 32 2.47 4.24 -3.02
N TYR A 33 1.26 4.23 -2.48
CA TYR A 33 0.60 3.06 -1.95
C TYR A 33 -0.53 2.62 -2.89
N LEU A 34 -0.61 1.32 -3.14
CA LEU A 34 -1.68 0.72 -3.91
C LEU A 34 -2.44 -0.25 -3.02
N LEU A 35 -3.75 -0.03 -2.91
CA LEU A 35 -4.65 -0.99 -2.30
C LEU A 35 -5.24 -1.84 -3.42
N MET A 36 -4.96 -3.13 -3.38
CA MET A 36 -5.38 -4.08 -4.40
C MET A 36 -6.19 -5.21 -3.79
N GLN A 37 -7.19 -5.67 -4.53
CA GLN A 37 -7.87 -6.93 -4.28
C GLN A 37 -7.72 -7.76 -5.55
N GLN A 38 -6.94 -8.85 -5.44
CA GLN A 38 -6.52 -9.65 -6.58
C GLN A 38 -5.84 -8.76 -7.66
N ALA A 39 -6.32 -8.80 -8.90
CA ALA A 39 -5.78 -7.99 -10.00
C ALA A 39 -6.36 -6.57 -10.07
N ASN A 40 -7.36 -6.23 -9.26
CA ASN A 40 -8.03 -4.94 -9.31
C ASN A 40 -7.40 -3.96 -8.33
N ILE A 41 -7.06 -2.77 -8.82
CA ILE A 41 -6.65 -1.63 -8.00
C ILE A 41 -7.92 -0.99 -7.44
N ILE A 42 -8.13 -1.13 -6.13
CA ILE A 42 -9.26 -0.49 -5.43
C ILE A 42 -8.93 0.98 -5.20
N ASP A 43 -7.70 1.26 -4.77
CA ASP A 43 -7.31 2.61 -4.39
C ASP A 43 -5.83 2.87 -4.68
N LYS A 44 -5.53 4.13 -4.98
CA LYS A 44 -4.17 4.60 -5.25
C LYS A 44 -3.92 5.87 -4.47
N LEU A 45 -2.99 5.79 -3.52
CA LEU A 45 -2.71 6.84 -2.56
C LEU A 45 -1.23 7.22 -2.62
N SER A 46 -0.94 8.47 -2.30
CA SER A 46 0.42 9.01 -2.17
C SER A 46 0.74 9.26 -0.69
N TYR A 47 1.98 9.63 -0.42
CA TYR A 47 2.43 10.06 0.91
C TYR A 47 1.51 11.10 1.58
N THR A 48 0.85 11.98 0.81
CA THR A 48 -0.08 12.99 1.33
C THR A 48 -1.37 12.41 1.93
N HIS A 49 -1.64 11.13 1.70
CA HIS A 49 -2.88 10.45 2.09
C HIS A 49 -2.66 9.35 3.14
N GLU A 50 -1.60 9.45 3.94
CA GLU A 50 -1.23 8.46 4.98
C GLU A 50 -2.42 8.11 5.92
N LYS A 51 -3.16 9.12 6.40
CA LYS A 51 -4.30 8.87 7.29
C LYS A 51 -5.40 8.04 6.62
N GLN A 52 -5.64 8.26 5.33
CA GLN A 52 -6.67 7.55 4.59
C GLN A 52 -6.31 6.08 4.39
N ILE A 53 -5.04 5.77 4.14
CA ILE A 53 -4.63 4.37 3.99
C ILE A 53 -4.73 3.59 5.30
N LEU A 54 -4.35 4.20 6.42
CA LEU A 54 -4.48 3.59 7.74
C LEU A 54 -5.95 3.34 8.10
N GLN A 55 -6.84 4.29 7.80
CA GLN A 55 -8.28 4.11 7.97
C GLN A 55 -8.82 2.98 7.10
N ARG A 56 -8.39 2.89 5.83
CA ARG A 56 -8.81 1.83 4.92
C ARG A 56 -8.37 0.45 5.40
N ILE A 57 -7.10 0.29 5.79
CA ILE A 57 -6.56 -0.97 6.33
C ILE A 57 -7.34 -1.40 7.56
N ASN A 58 -7.66 -0.47 8.47
CA ASN A 58 -8.45 -0.78 9.66
C ASN A 58 -9.92 -1.13 9.36
N THR A 59 -10.48 -0.62 8.26
CA THR A 59 -11.86 -0.94 7.83
C THR A 59 -11.95 -2.32 7.17
N LEU A 60 -10.83 -2.85 6.67
CA LEU A 60 -10.75 -4.18 6.05
C LEU A 60 -10.61 -5.32 7.09
N LYS A 61 -10.67 -5.01 8.39
CA LYS A 61 -10.67 -5.99 9.48
C LYS A 61 -11.95 -6.83 9.54
#